data_AF-A0A6G3MJC9-F1
#
_entry.id   AF-A0A6G3MJC9-F1
#
_cell.length_a   1.000
_cell.length_b   1.000
_cell.length_c   1.000
_cell.angle_alpha   90.00
_cell.angle_beta   90.00
_cell.angle_gamma   90.00
#
_symmetry.space_group_name_H-M   'P 1'
#
loop_
_entity.id
_entity.type
_entity.pdbx_description
1 polymer ?
#
loop_
_entity_poly.entity_id
_entity_poly.type
_entity_poly.pdbx_seq_one_letter_code
_entity_poly.pdbx_strand_id
1 'polypeptide(L)'
;YFSYDLGHTWKYIFLSQNSLTPIKIFHKSVANLSLVATIITLEDITNELGFIKIDFSEVLNKDCQANDYEIYTPGVHKKSTCFQGQKGFIYRRKHDVKCRSLLDKLSKIDQDSCPCTREDFGCTFGYYSLNGQCLIDQDNNMDIKFDNCHLGEFVLKPSTIKKLESDVCQSSKKWNDQESDICKFTAQDNSISVLVGSTIKYTSLKHYEEPQLINLPIYLLHIGNIKSYSISFHLRCLYVLN
;
A
#
# COMPACT_ATOMS: atom_id res chain seq x y z
N TYR A 1 -26.08 29.86 -4.75
CA TYR A 1 -25.17 29.98 -3.59
C TYR A 1 -23.74 29.89 -4.06
N PHE A 2 -22.80 30.49 -3.33
CA PHE A 2 -21.37 30.37 -3.59
C PHE A 2 -20.59 30.27 -2.28
N SER A 3 -19.38 29.70 -2.33
CA SER A 3 -18.44 29.59 -1.21
C SER A 3 -17.05 29.98 -1.70
N TYR A 4 -16.25 30.57 -0.82
CA TYR A 4 -14.83 30.86 -1.06
C TYR A 4 -13.91 30.26 0.01
N ASP A 5 -14.43 29.47 0.94
CA ASP A 5 -13.71 28.86 2.06
C ASP A 5 -13.78 27.33 1.99
N LEU A 6 -13.71 26.78 0.77
CA LEU A 6 -13.74 25.33 0.51
C LEU A 6 -15.03 24.64 1.00
N GLY A 7 -16.15 25.36 0.99
CA GLY A 7 -17.48 24.83 1.34
C GLY A 7 -17.82 24.86 2.82
N HIS A 8 -16.98 25.47 3.67
CA HIS A 8 -17.27 25.66 5.10
C HIS A 8 -18.45 26.60 5.33
N THR A 9 -18.53 27.70 4.57
CA THR A 9 -19.66 28.63 4.60
C THR A 9 -20.17 28.92 3.20
N TRP A 10 -21.47 29.20 3.11
CA TRP A 10 -22.17 29.47 1.87
C TRP A 10 -22.86 30.82 1.93
N LYS A 11 -22.74 31.58 0.84
CA LYS A 11 -23.38 32.88 0.67
C LYS A 11 -24.43 32.81 -0.43
N TYR A 12 -25.53 33.52 -0.20
CA TYR A 12 -26.61 33.67 -1.16
C TYR A 12 -26.38 34.91 -2.03
N ILE A 13 -26.75 34.81 -3.31
CA ILE A 13 -26.81 35.94 -4.25
C ILE A 13 -28.15 35.85 -4.95
N PHE A 14 -28.87 36.97 -4.99
CA PHE A 14 -30.07 37.14 -5.78
C PHE A 14 -29.69 37.47 -7.23
N LEU A 15 -30.19 36.71 -8.21
CA LEU A 15 -29.78 36.82 -9.61
C LEU A 15 -30.83 37.46 -10.53
N SER A 16 -32.13 37.23 -10.28
CA SER A 16 -33.20 37.77 -11.11
C SER A 16 -34.52 37.77 -10.35
N GLN A 17 -35.39 38.74 -10.66
CA GLN A 17 -36.79 38.76 -10.23
C GLN A 17 -37.67 37.87 -11.10
N ASN A 18 -37.29 37.64 -12.35
CA ASN A 18 -38.04 36.78 -13.27
C ASN A 18 -37.83 35.32 -12.90
N SER A 19 -38.84 34.49 -13.17
CA SER A 19 -38.74 33.04 -13.00
C SER A 19 -37.89 32.46 -14.13
N LEU A 20 -36.72 31.93 -13.76
CA LEU A 20 -35.72 31.42 -14.67
C LEU A 20 -35.37 29.97 -14.33
N THR A 21 -35.44 29.10 -15.33
CA THR A 21 -34.95 27.72 -15.25
C THR A 21 -33.48 27.65 -15.69
N PRO A 22 -32.53 27.25 -14.83
CA PRO A 22 -31.12 27.12 -15.21
C PRO A 22 -30.92 25.88 -16.10
N ILE A 23 -30.32 26.08 -17.28
CA ILE A 23 -30.01 25.00 -18.22
C ILE A 23 -28.60 24.45 -17.95
N LYS A 24 -27.60 25.35 -17.89
CA LYS A 24 -26.19 24.95 -17.78
C LYS A 24 -25.33 26.08 -17.24
N ILE A 25 -24.27 25.71 -16.51
CA ILE A 25 -23.25 26.62 -16.00
C ILE A 25 -21.93 26.38 -16.73
N PHE A 26 -21.29 27.45 -17.15
CA PHE A 26 -19.97 27.47 -17.77
C PHE A 26 -19.02 28.33 -16.95
N HIS A 27 -17.76 27.94 -16.95
CA HIS A 27 -16.66 28.77 -16.47
C HIS A 27 -15.64 28.85 -17.60
N LYS A 28 -15.01 30.01 -17.78
CA LYS A 28 -13.95 30.14 -18.78
C LYS A 28 -12.73 29.37 -18.29
N SER A 29 -12.56 28.16 -18.81
CA SER A 29 -11.38 27.33 -18.53
C SER A 29 -10.20 27.83 -19.37
N VAL A 30 -9.56 28.89 -18.88
CA VAL A 30 -8.16 29.15 -19.23
C VAL A 30 -7.42 29.18 -17.91
N ALA A 31 -6.61 28.13 -17.69
CA ALA A 31 -5.71 28.00 -16.54
C ALA A 31 -6.36 28.09 -15.13
N ASN A 32 -7.64 27.77 -14.96
CA ASN A 32 -8.35 27.85 -13.67
C ASN A 32 -8.33 29.23 -12.97
N LEU A 33 -8.02 30.31 -13.70
CA LEU A 33 -7.93 31.67 -13.15
C LEU A 33 -9.20 32.50 -13.33
N SER A 34 -10.18 32.01 -14.11
CA SER A 34 -11.41 32.76 -14.37
C SER A 34 -12.28 32.79 -13.12
N LEU A 35 -12.48 34.00 -12.60
CA LEU A 35 -13.47 34.30 -11.56
C LEU A 35 -14.87 34.56 -12.14
N VAL A 36 -15.03 34.37 -13.45
CA VAL A 36 -16.30 34.57 -14.14
C VAL A 36 -16.97 33.24 -14.42
N ALA A 37 -18.22 33.12 -13.98
CA ALA A 37 -19.14 32.05 -14.33
C ALA A 37 -20.28 32.60 -15.20
N THR A 38 -20.71 31.84 -16.20
CA THR A 38 -21.86 32.16 -17.05
C THR A 38 -22.91 31.08 -16.89
N ILE A 39 -24.14 31.46 -16.59
CA ILE A 39 -25.29 30.58 -16.46
C ILE A 39 -26.19 30.83 -17.67
N ILE A 40 -26.52 29.78 -18.41
CA ILE A 40 -27.57 29.82 -19.43
C ILE A 40 -28.88 29.50 -18.73
N THR A 41 -29.87 30.36 -18.92
CA THR A 41 -31.21 30.24 -18.35
C THR A 41 -32.27 30.22 -19.43
N LEU A 42 -33.40 29.60 -19.16
CA LEU A 42 -34.63 29.75 -19.92
C LEU A 42 -35.62 30.52 -19.05
N GLU A 43 -36.23 31.58 -19.58
CA GLU A 43 -37.31 32.26 -18.88
C GLU A 43 -38.61 31.48 -19.00
N ASP A 44 -39.28 31.26 -17.87
CA ASP A 44 -40.39 30.30 -17.81
C ASP A 44 -41.65 30.77 -18.56
N ILE A 45 -41.83 32.09 -18.70
CA ILE A 45 -43.02 32.69 -19.34
C ILE A 45 -42.80 32.84 -20.84
N THR A 46 -41.66 33.41 -21.24
CA THR A 46 -41.37 33.78 -22.64
C THR A 46 -40.72 32.63 -23.42
N ASN A 47 -40.18 31.62 -22.73
CA ASN A 47 -39.29 30.60 -23.29
C ASN A 47 -38.06 31.20 -23.99
N GLU A 48 -37.65 32.41 -23.60
CA GLU A 48 -36.45 33.04 -24.15
C GLU A 48 -35.19 32.58 -23.43
N LEU A 49 -34.12 32.41 -24.21
CA LEU A 49 -32.79 32.10 -23.68
C LEU A 49 -32.14 33.35 -23.09
N GLY A 50 -31.71 33.24 -21.84
CA GLY A 50 -30.98 34.25 -21.11
C GLY A 50 -29.56 33.82 -20.75
N PHE A 51 -28.70 34.80 -20.50
CA PHE A 51 -27.35 34.59 -20.01
C PHE A 51 -27.11 35.44 -18.77
N ILE A 52 -26.77 34.80 -17.66
CA ILE A 52 -26.36 35.47 -16.42
C ILE A 52 -24.86 35.31 -16.26
N LYS A 53 -24.14 36.42 -16.27
CA LYS A 53 -22.69 36.44 -16.02
C LYS A 53 -22.43 36.90 -14.59
N ILE A 54 -21.72 36.09 -13.82
CA ILE A 54 -21.33 36.38 -12.44
C ILE A 54 -19.82 36.54 -12.42
N ASP A 55 -19.33 37.69 -11.95
CA ASP A 55 -17.92 37.99 -11.80
C ASP A 55 -17.54 38.03 -10.31
N PHE A 56 -16.72 37.08 -9.87
CA PHE A 56 -16.24 37.01 -8.49
C PHE A 56 -14.96 37.82 -8.24
N SER A 57 -14.51 38.64 -9.18
CA SER A 57 -13.29 39.47 -9.04
C SER A 57 -13.35 40.43 -7.85
N GLU A 58 -14.52 40.99 -7.53
CA GLU A 58 -14.68 41.83 -6.33
C GLU A 58 -14.68 41.01 -5.04
N VAL A 59 -15.12 39.75 -5.10
CA VAL A 59 -15.04 38.84 -3.96
C VAL A 59 -13.58 38.47 -3.73
N LEU A 60 -12.87 37.99 -4.74
CA LEU A 60 -11.46 37.59 -4.64
C LEU A 60 -10.55 38.65 -5.25
N ASN A 61 -10.55 39.84 -4.62
CA ASN A 61 -9.94 41.07 -5.14
C ASN A 61 -8.41 41.17 -4.98
N LYS A 62 -7.77 40.17 -4.39
CA LYS A 62 -6.32 40.12 -4.19
C LYS A 62 -5.78 38.77 -4.62
N ASP A 63 -4.58 38.78 -5.15
CA ASP A 63 -3.84 37.58 -5.53
C ASP A 63 -3.21 36.92 -4.30
N CYS A 64 -3.33 35.60 -4.20
CA CYS A 64 -2.71 34.84 -3.13
C CYS A 64 -1.18 34.94 -3.21
N GLN A 65 -0.54 35.04 -2.05
CA GLN A 65 0.90 34.91 -1.86
C GLN A 65 1.27 33.47 -1.52
N ALA A 66 2.57 33.12 -1.58
CA ALA A 66 3.03 31.77 -1.26
C ALA A 66 2.57 31.29 0.15
N ASN A 67 2.54 32.20 1.13
CA ASN A 67 2.14 31.89 2.51
C ASN A 67 0.64 31.62 2.70
N ASP A 68 -0.18 31.93 1.69
CA ASP A 68 -1.63 31.69 1.68
C ASP A 68 -1.96 30.24 1.27
N TYR A 69 -0.94 29.49 0.86
CA TYR A 69 -1.04 28.08 0.52
C TYR A 69 -0.51 27.21 1.65
N GLU A 70 -1.00 25.99 1.69
CA GLU A 70 -0.44 24.87 2.44
C GLU A 70 -0.11 23.75 1.45
N ILE A 71 0.95 23.01 1.75
CA ILE A 71 1.28 21.79 1.01
C ILE A 71 0.40 20.68 1.57
N TYR A 72 -0.41 20.08 0.70
CA TYR A 72 -1.37 19.05 1.07
C TYR A 72 -0.91 17.68 0.56
N THR A 73 -1.03 16.68 1.44
CA THR A 73 -0.87 15.26 1.13
C THR A 73 -2.26 14.61 1.16
N PRO A 74 -2.67 13.86 0.12
CA PRO A 74 -3.94 13.14 0.13
C PRO A 74 -4.04 12.15 1.29
N GLY A 75 -5.23 12.00 1.89
CA GLY A 75 -5.48 10.95 2.90
C GLY A 75 -4.98 11.24 4.31
N VAL A 76 -4.40 12.42 4.59
CA VAL A 76 -3.85 12.84 5.90
C VAL A 76 -4.85 12.75 7.07
N HIS A 77 -6.15 12.69 6.77
CA HIS A 77 -7.21 12.61 7.78
C HIS A 77 -7.30 11.26 8.54
N LYS A 78 -6.54 10.23 8.15
CA LYS A 78 -6.61 8.88 8.73
C LYS A 78 -5.27 8.42 9.29
N LYS A 79 -4.88 8.90 10.49
CA LYS A 79 -3.73 8.42 11.31
C LYS A 79 -2.34 8.40 10.65
N SER A 80 -2.22 8.59 9.34
CA SER A 80 -0.99 8.64 8.57
C SER A 80 -0.89 9.99 7.89
N THR A 81 0.29 10.58 7.94
CA THR A 81 0.63 11.84 7.24
C THR A 81 1.23 11.60 5.85
N CYS A 82 1.32 10.33 5.44
CA CYS A 82 2.02 9.89 4.24
C CYS A 82 1.04 9.24 3.26
N PHE A 83 1.27 9.46 1.97
CA PHE A 83 0.54 8.84 0.89
C PHE A 83 1.54 8.20 -0.06
N GLN A 84 1.44 6.88 -0.24
CA GLN A 84 2.35 6.09 -1.10
C GLN A 84 3.84 6.32 -0.79
N GLY A 85 4.17 6.41 0.49
CA GLY A 85 5.53 6.66 0.94
C GLY A 85 6.04 8.09 0.76
N GLN A 86 5.20 9.08 0.46
CA GLN A 86 5.61 10.49 0.32
C GLN A 86 4.66 11.48 1.00
N LYS A 87 5.15 12.72 1.14
CA LYS A 87 4.37 13.91 1.52
C LYS A 87 4.53 15.00 0.47
N GLY A 88 3.52 15.86 0.40
CA GLY A 88 3.52 17.10 -0.38
C GLY A 88 3.22 16.91 -1.86
N PHE A 89 1.93 16.79 -2.20
CA PHE A 89 1.51 16.52 -3.58
C PHE A 89 0.97 17.75 -4.29
N ILE A 90 0.19 18.58 -3.59
CA ILE A 90 -0.45 19.74 -4.19
C ILE A 90 -0.42 20.93 -3.24
N TYR A 91 -0.35 22.14 -3.79
CA TYR A 91 -0.69 23.33 -3.03
C TYR A 91 -2.20 23.46 -2.91
N ARG A 92 -2.67 23.67 -1.69
CA ARG A 92 -4.05 23.98 -1.39
C ARG A 92 -4.11 25.37 -0.78
N ARG A 93 -5.02 26.23 -1.25
CA ARG A 93 -5.25 27.52 -0.58
C ARG A 93 -5.84 27.25 0.80
N LYS A 94 -5.32 27.91 1.82
CA LYS A 94 -5.86 27.80 3.19
C LYS A 94 -7.32 28.28 3.22
N HIS A 95 -8.15 27.58 3.97
CA HIS A 95 -9.61 27.79 3.98
C HIS A 95 -9.99 29.20 4.50
N ASP A 96 -9.21 29.76 5.42
CA ASP A 96 -9.41 31.05 6.08
C ASP A 96 -8.90 32.26 5.25
N VAL A 97 -8.16 32.02 4.16
CA VAL A 97 -7.58 33.10 3.35
C VAL A 97 -8.44 33.42 2.14
N LYS A 98 -8.91 34.66 2.02
CA LYS A 98 -9.76 35.12 0.91
C LYS A 98 -8.94 35.80 -0.21
N CYS A 99 -8.46 35.02 -1.17
CA CYS A 99 -7.67 35.50 -2.32
C CYS A 99 -7.87 34.66 -3.60
N ARG A 100 -7.52 35.23 -4.75
CA ARG A 100 -7.52 34.56 -6.06
C ARG A 100 -6.32 33.65 -6.18
N SER A 101 -6.57 32.37 -6.46
CA SER A 101 -5.51 31.37 -6.53
C SER A 101 -4.66 31.52 -7.78
N LEU A 102 -3.34 31.41 -7.64
CA LEU A 102 -2.31 31.48 -8.67
C LEU A 102 -1.37 30.27 -8.60
N LEU A 103 -1.92 29.04 -8.68
CA LEU A 103 -1.14 27.80 -8.55
C LEU A 103 0.00 27.71 -9.57
N ASP A 104 -0.21 28.19 -10.80
CA ASP A 104 0.79 28.15 -11.87
C ASP A 104 2.02 29.02 -11.62
N LYS A 105 1.97 29.93 -10.65
CA LYS A 105 3.11 30.78 -10.25
C LYS A 105 3.93 30.19 -9.11
N LEU A 106 3.47 29.11 -8.48
CA LEU A 106 4.17 28.48 -7.36
C LEU A 106 5.31 27.61 -7.89
N SER A 107 6.38 27.52 -7.10
CA SER A 107 7.49 26.60 -7.38
C SER A 107 7.01 25.16 -7.33
N LYS A 108 7.73 24.26 -8.00
CA LYS A 108 7.48 22.82 -7.83
C LYS A 108 7.58 22.43 -6.36
N ILE A 109 6.75 21.47 -5.94
CA ILE A 109 6.80 20.92 -4.60
C ILE A 109 7.89 19.85 -4.59
N ASP A 110 8.83 19.99 -3.67
CA ASP A 110 9.77 18.92 -3.37
C ASP A 110 9.05 17.91 -2.47
N GLN A 111 8.92 16.68 -2.96
CA GLN A 111 8.23 15.60 -2.25
C GLN A 111 9.16 14.98 -1.21
N ASP A 112 8.71 14.95 0.05
CA ASP A 112 9.46 14.34 1.14
C ASP A 112 9.13 12.85 1.25
N SER A 113 10.17 12.01 1.30
CA SER A 113 10.00 10.56 1.48
C SER A 113 9.63 10.20 2.92
N CYS A 114 8.78 9.20 3.08
CA CYS A 114 8.34 8.67 4.36
C CYS A 114 9.03 7.34 4.72
N PRO A 115 9.16 7.02 6.02
CA PRO A 115 9.51 5.69 6.46
C PRO A 115 8.42 4.68 6.07
N CYS A 116 8.84 3.52 5.58
CA CYS A 116 7.93 2.44 5.26
C CYS A 116 7.23 1.88 6.51
N THR A 117 5.94 1.60 6.38
CA THR A 117 5.05 0.98 7.36
C THR A 117 4.46 -0.31 6.81
N ARG A 118 3.69 -1.06 7.61
CA ARG A 118 3.05 -2.30 7.16
C ARG A 118 2.08 -2.09 6.00
N GLU A 119 1.47 -0.91 5.90
CA GLU A 119 0.46 -0.54 4.88
C GLU A 119 1.08 -0.36 3.49
N ASP A 120 2.40 -0.12 3.41
CA ASP A 120 3.13 0.06 2.15
C ASP A 120 3.51 -1.28 1.48
N PHE A 121 3.09 -2.41 2.09
CA PHE A 121 3.34 -3.77 1.61
C PHE A 121 2.03 -4.55 1.42
N GLY A 122 1.86 -5.14 0.24
CA GLY A 122 0.83 -6.13 -0.06
C GLY A 122 1.32 -7.56 0.18
N CYS A 123 0.42 -8.54 0.01
CA CYS A 123 0.82 -9.94 -0.04
C CYS A 123 1.38 -10.29 -1.43
N THR A 124 2.38 -11.17 -1.46
CA THR A 124 2.92 -11.73 -2.71
C THR A 124 1.87 -12.62 -3.38
N PHE A 125 2.03 -12.88 -4.68
CA PHE A 125 1.17 -13.81 -5.41
C PHE A 125 1.04 -15.15 -4.67
N GLY A 126 -0.19 -15.63 -4.54
CA GLY A 126 -0.52 -16.86 -3.81
C GLY A 126 -0.67 -16.73 -2.31
N TYR A 127 -0.58 -15.51 -1.80
CA TYR A 127 -0.94 -15.17 -0.44
C TYR A 127 -2.06 -14.13 -0.46
N TYR A 128 -3.02 -14.27 0.45
CA TYR A 128 -4.08 -13.30 0.67
C TYR A 128 -3.94 -12.65 2.06
N SER A 129 -4.48 -11.44 2.19
CA SER A 129 -4.44 -10.71 3.45
C SER A 129 -5.62 -11.09 4.34
N LEU A 130 -5.33 -11.56 5.56
CA LEU A 130 -6.30 -11.74 6.64
C LEU A 130 -5.81 -11.00 7.88
N ASN A 131 -6.54 -9.98 8.33
CA ASN A 131 -6.20 -9.16 9.49
C ASN A 131 -4.75 -8.60 9.47
N GLY A 132 -4.23 -8.29 8.28
CA GLY A 132 -2.88 -7.74 8.09
C GLY A 132 -1.76 -8.79 8.01
N GLN A 133 -2.09 -10.08 8.11
CA GLN A 133 -1.17 -11.20 7.87
C GLN A 133 -1.38 -11.77 6.47
N CYS A 134 -0.28 -12.20 5.83
CA CYS A 134 -0.34 -12.85 4.52
C CYS A 134 -0.38 -14.36 4.72
N LEU A 135 -1.49 -14.99 4.32
CA LEU A 135 -1.73 -16.42 4.45
C LEU A 135 -1.76 -17.06 3.08
N ILE A 136 -1.29 -18.31 2.97
CA ILE A 136 -1.34 -19.09 1.73
C ILE A 136 -2.79 -19.20 1.29
N ASP A 137 -3.03 -18.89 0.02
CA ASP A 137 -4.29 -19.16 -0.65
C ASP A 137 -4.45 -20.68 -0.81
N GLN A 138 -5.57 -21.24 -0.35
CA GLN A 138 -5.78 -22.70 -0.28
C GLN A 138 -5.82 -23.35 -1.66
N ASP A 139 -6.21 -22.59 -2.69
CA ASP A 139 -6.18 -23.04 -4.08
C ASP A 139 -4.76 -22.99 -4.68
N ASN A 140 -3.84 -22.33 -3.99
CA ASN A 140 -2.45 -22.25 -4.38
C ASN A 140 -1.66 -23.36 -3.70
N ASN A 141 -1.62 -24.51 -4.36
CA ASN A 141 -0.76 -25.64 -3.98
C ASN A 141 0.71 -25.32 -4.33
N MET A 142 1.23 -24.21 -3.82
CA MET A 142 2.66 -23.93 -3.81
C MET A 142 3.31 -24.84 -2.76
N ASP A 143 3.44 -26.12 -3.10
CA ASP A 143 4.64 -26.84 -2.71
C ASP A 143 5.79 -26.03 -3.30
N ILE A 144 6.42 -25.19 -2.46
CA ILE A 144 7.60 -24.41 -2.85
C ILE A 144 8.72 -25.43 -3.09
N LYS A 145 8.71 -26.02 -4.29
CA LYS A 145 9.77 -26.90 -4.75
C LYS A 145 10.94 -26.01 -5.10
N PHE A 146 11.96 -26.08 -4.29
CA PHE A 146 13.24 -25.48 -4.62
C PHE A 146 13.87 -26.34 -5.71
N ASP A 147 13.60 -26.02 -6.98
CA ASP A 147 13.99 -26.82 -8.15
C ASP A 147 15.52 -27.04 -8.25
N ASN A 148 16.32 -26.21 -7.56
CA ASN A 148 17.78 -26.28 -7.54
C ASN A 148 18.33 -26.19 -6.12
N CYS A 149 17.97 -27.11 -5.24
CA CYS A 149 18.57 -27.16 -3.92
C CYS A 149 19.21 -28.50 -3.60
N HIS A 150 20.44 -28.46 -3.06
CA HIS A 150 21.11 -29.66 -2.59
C HIS A 150 20.66 -30.00 -1.16
N LEU A 151 20.65 -31.29 -0.85
CA LEU A 151 20.17 -31.79 0.44
C LEU A 151 20.98 -31.20 1.60
N GLY A 152 20.27 -30.69 2.60
CA GLY A 152 20.89 -30.07 3.78
C GLY A 152 21.34 -28.61 3.57
N GLU A 153 21.21 -28.05 2.36
CA GLU A 153 21.42 -26.63 2.15
C GLU A 153 20.27 -25.80 2.73
N PHE A 154 20.60 -24.58 3.13
CA PHE A 154 19.62 -23.58 3.57
C PHE A 154 19.07 -22.86 2.35
N VAL A 155 17.76 -22.79 2.27
CA VAL A 155 17.05 -21.99 1.28
C VAL A 155 16.23 -20.93 1.96
N LEU A 156 16.27 -19.74 1.39
CA LEU A 156 15.39 -18.66 1.81
C LEU A 156 14.03 -18.89 1.17
N LYS A 157 12.99 -18.97 1.99
CA LYS A 157 11.63 -18.97 1.47
C LYS A 157 11.35 -17.65 0.75
N PRO A 158 10.56 -17.69 -0.34
CA PRO A 158 9.98 -16.48 -0.90
C PRO A 158 9.25 -15.68 0.19
N SER A 159 9.44 -14.37 0.18
CA SER A 159 8.73 -13.46 1.09
C SER A 159 7.23 -13.49 0.81
N THR A 160 6.41 -13.58 1.86
CA THR A 160 4.95 -13.59 1.74
C THR A 160 4.38 -12.18 1.53
N ILE A 161 5.22 -11.16 1.72
CA ILE A 161 4.90 -9.75 1.50
C ILE A 161 5.74 -9.14 0.38
N LYS A 162 5.17 -8.19 -0.35
CA LYS A 162 5.84 -7.43 -1.39
C LYS A 162 5.50 -5.95 -1.23
N LYS A 163 6.49 -5.08 -1.41
CA LYS A 163 6.26 -3.63 -1.46
C LYS A 163 5.28 -3.30 -2.60
N LEU A 164 4.33 -2.42 -2.35
CA LEU A 164 3.41 -1.95 -3.39
C LEU A 164 4.19 -1.20 -4.49
N GLU A 165 3.86 -1.45 -5.75
CA GLU A 165 4.68 -1.02 -6.89
C GLU A 165 4.75 0.51 -7.04
N SER A 166 3.69 1.23 -6.67
CA SER A 166 3.65 2.68 -6.72
C SER A 166 4.20 3.34 -5.44
N ASP A 167 4.61 2.56 -4.45
CA ASP A 167 5.09 3.09 -3.18
C ASP A 167 6.60 3.32 -3.20
N VAL A 168 7.03 4.51 -2.79
CA VAL A 168 8.43 4.93 -2.80
C VAL A 168 8.98 5.20 -1.39
N CYS A 169 8.31 4.70 -0.35
CA CYS A 169 8.77 4.83 1.02
C CYS A 169 10.23 4.36 1.16
N GLN A 170 10.97 5.02 2.04
CA GLN A 170 12.37 4.74 2.29
C GLN A 170 12.54 4.25 3.73
N SER A 171 13.03 3.03 3.92
CA SER A 171 13.46 2.60 5.25
C SER A 171 14.65 1.65 5.16
N SER A 172 15.51 1.70 6.19
CA SER A 172 16.58 0.74 6.42
C SER A 172 16.05 -0.61 6.93
N LYS A 173 14.83 -0.64 7.48
CA LYS A 173 14.14 -1.85 7.92
C LYS A 173 13.37 -2.45 6.75
N LYS A 174 13.98 -3.40 6.05
CA LYS A 174 13.19 -4.35 5.27
C LYS A 174 12.22 -5.01 6.26
N TRP A 175 10.92 -4.87 6.05
CA TRP A 175 9.98 -5.81 6.64
C TRP A 175 10.34 -7.15 6.03
N ASN A 176 11.14 -7.92 6.77
CA ASN A 176 11.72 -9.16 6.32
C ASN A 176 11.02 -10.28 7.06
N ASP A 177 10.03 -10.87 6.41
CA ASP A 177 9.39 -12.11 6.80
C ASP A 177 10.05 -13.32 6.12
N GLN A 178 11.21 -13.14 5.45
CA GLN A 178 11.92 -14.26 4.83
C GLN A 178 12.40 -15.20 5.92
N GLU A 179 11.76 -16.36 5.97
CA GLU A 179 12.19 -17.49 6.76
C GLU A 179 13.22 -18.33 6.00
N SER A 180 14.15 -18.95 6.72
CA SER A 180 15.02 -19.99 6.18
C SER A 180 14.36 -21.36 6.34
N ASP A 181 14.35 -22.17 5.28
CA ASP A 181 14.09 -23.61 5.37
C ASP A 181 15.37 -24.40 5.08
N ILE A 182 15.32 -25.68 5.38
CA ILE A 182 16.34 -26.65 4.97
C ILE A 182 15.78 -27.41 3.79
N CYS A 183 16.61 -27.64 2.78
CA CYS A 183 16.25 -28.49 1.66
C CYS A 183 16.09 -29.93 2.12
N LYS A 184 14.82 -30.31 2.30
CA LYS A 184 14.37 -31.64 2.64
C LYS A 184 14.21 -32.45 1.36
N PHE A 185 14.44 -33.75 1.45
CA PHE A 185 13.91 -34.69 0.47
C PHE A 185 12.38 -34.58 0.56
N THR A 186 11.71 -34.01 -0.46
CA THR A 186 10.33 -34.41 -0.76
C THR A 186 10.40 -35.80 -1.35
N ALA A 187 10.77 -36.76 -0.51
CA ALA A 187 10.63 -38.15 -0.84
C ALA A 187 9.12 -38.39 -0.87
N GLN A 188 8.59 -38.73 -2.03
CA GLN A 188 7.32 -39.47 -2.13
C GLN A 188 7.42 -40.87 -1.47
N ASP A 189 8.47 -41.11 -0.69
CA ASP A 189 8.93 -42.39 -0.19
C ASP A 189 9.16 -42.26 1.32
N ASN A 190 8.58 -43.19 2.07
CA ASN A 190 8.75 -43.30 3.52
C ASN A 190 10.25 -43.26 3.88
N SER A 191 10.69 -42.18 4.51
CA SER A 191 12.08 -41.99 4.91
C SER A 191 12.15 -41.65 6.40
N ILE A 192 13.28 -41.97 7.04
CA ILE A 192 13.50 -41.78 8.47
C ILE A 192 14.73 -40.89 8.66
N SER A 193 14.57 -39.85 9.48
CA SER A 193 15.67 -39.01 9.96
C SER A 193 15.94 -39.32 11.44
N VAL A 194 17.20 -39.52 11.80
CA VAL A 194 17.63 -39.87 13.16
C VAL A 194 18.74 -38.91 13.61
N LEU A 195 18.54 -38.21 14.72
CA LEU A 195 19.59 -37.43 15.36
C LEU A 195 20.57 -38.37 16.09
N VAL A 196 21.84 -38.37 15.69
CA VAL A 196 22.92 -39.14 16.32
C VAL A 196 23.98 -38.17 16.83
N GLY A 197 24.01 -37.95 18.15
CA GLY A 197 24.89 -36.95 18.76
C GLY A 197 24.50 -35.54 18.31
N SER A 198 25.40 -34.88 17.56
CA SER A 198 25.21 -33.54 17.02
C SER A 198 24.76 -33.47 15.57
N THR A 199 24.48 -34.61 14.94
CA THR A 199 24.26 -34.70 13.50
C THR A 199 22.97 -35.45 13.20
N ILE A 200 22.11 -34.89 12.34
CA ILE A 200 20.89 -35.56 11.88
C ILE A 200 21.23 -36.42 10.67
N LYS A 201 21.14 -37.74 10.83
CA LYS A 201 21.31 -38.72 9.74
C LYS A 201 19.98 -38.98 9.05
N TYR A 202 20.00 -39.23 7.75
CA TYR A 202 18.81 -39.50 6.94
C TYR A 202 18.96 -40.83 6.20
N THR A 203 17.88 -41.60 6.07
CA THR A 203 17.84 -42.80 5.22
C THR A 203 16.49 -42.96 4.53
N SER A 204 16.51 -43.32 3.25
CA SER A 204 15.31 -43.73 2.50
C SER A 204 14.99 -45.20 2.78
N LEU A 205 13.71 -45.56 2.96
CA LEU A 205 13.31 -46.97 3.16
C LEU A 205 13.12 -47.73 1.84
N LYS A 206 13.15 -47.06 0.68
CA LYS A 206 13.03 -47.72 -0.64
C LYS A 206 14.35 -48.11 -1.27
N HIS A 207 15.45 -47.48 -0.89
CA HIS A 207 16.78 -47.79 -1.41
C HIS A 207 17.65 -48.25 -0.25
N TYR A 208 17.85 -49.57 -0.15
CA TYR A 208 18.66 -50.24 0.88
C TYR A 208 20.17 -50.00 0.70
N GLU A 209 20.58 -49.26 -0.33
CA GLU A 209 21.99 -48.94 -0.57
C GLU A 209 22.38 -47.66 0.16
N GLU A 210 23.31 -47.85 1.11
CA GLU A 210 23.95 -46.93 2.06
C GLU A 210 23.22 -45.64 2.49
N PRO A 211 22.98 -45.45 3.81
CA PRO A 211 22.39 -44.21 4.32
C PRO A 211 23.28 -43.01 3.99
N GLN A 212 22.71 -42.00 3.32
CA GLN A 212 23.42 -40.75 3.05
C GLN A 212 23.62 -39.96 4.34
N LEU A 213 24.88 -39.73 4.70
CA LEU A 213 25.26 -38.99 5.89
C LEU A 213 25.28 -37.49 5.58
N ILE A 214 24.31 -36.75 6.12
CA ILE A 214 24.28 -35.29 6.08
C ILE A 214 24.56 -34.79 7.50
N ASN A 215 25.49 -33.84 7.66
CA ASN A 215 25.79 -33.26 8.97
C ASN A 215 25.05 -31.94 9.13
N LEU A 216 24.03 -31.92 9.99
CA LEU A 216 23.27 -30.71 10.34
C LEU A 216 23.81 -30.07 11.63
N PRO A 217 24.24 -28.80 11.65
CA PRO A 217 24.77 -28.14 12.84
C PRO A 217 23.72 -27.95 13.96
N ILE A 218 24.03 -28.38 15.20
CA ILE A 218 23.10 -28.31 16.36
C ILE A 218 22.55 -26.91 16.63
N TYR A 219 23.36 -25.86 16.45
CA TYR A 219 22.96 -24.49 16.80
C TYR A 219 21.72 -23.99 16.02
N LEU A 220 21.36 -24.70 14.94
CA LEU A 220 20.22 -24.39 14.08
C LEU A 220 18.90 -25.01 14.56
N LEU A 221 18.92 -25.95 15.52
CA LEU A 221 17.71 -26.48 16.16
C LEU A 221 16.96 -25.40 16.95
N HIS A 222 17.62 -24.29 17.29
CA HIS A 222 16.99 -23.13 17.94
C HIS A 222 16.20 -22.24 16.96
N ILE A 223 16.26 -22.48 15.64
CA ILE A 223 15.68 -21.61 14.60
C ILE A 223 14.32 -22.12 14.10
N GLY A 224 13.93 -23.37 14.42
CA GLY A 224 12.68 -23.96 13.96
C GLY A 224 11.84 -24.59 15.08
N ASN A 225 10.52 -24.37 15.05
CA ASN A 225 9.57 -25.03 15.94
C ASN A 225 9.47 -26.53 15.60
N ILE A 226 10.14 -27.38 16.37
CA ILE A 226 9.99 -28.84 16.27
C ILE A 226 8.61 -29.23 16.82
N LYS A 227 7.71 -29.72 15.96
CA LYS A 227 6.31 -29.99 16.35
C LYS A 227 6.11 -31.28 17.15
N SER A 228 6.92 -32.32 16.96
CA SER A 228 6.87 -33.51 17.82
C SER A 228 8.17 -34.32 17.81
N TYR A 229 8.48 -34.97 18.93
CA TYR A 229 9.59 -35.91 19.04
C TYR A 229 9.26 -37.07 19.99
N SER A 230 9.87 -38.23 19.76
CA SER A 230 9.83 -39.39 20.65
C SER A 230 11.25 -39.92 20.90
N ILE A 231 11.54 -40.33 22.14
CA ILE A 231 12.85 -40.84 22.55
C ILE A 231 12.68 -42.29 22.97
N SER A 232 13.43 -43.20 22.34
CA SER A 232 13.59 -44.57 22.83
C SER A 232 14.90 -44.69 23.59
N PHE A 233 14.81 -44.75 24.92
CA PHE A 233 15.98 -44.87 25.81
C PHE A 233 16.73 -46.19 25.63
N HIS A 234 16.05 -47.24 25.14
CA HIS A 234 16.67 -48.54 24.93
C HIS A 234 17.55 -48.59 23.67
N LEU A 235 17.22 -47.78 22.65
CA LEU A 235 17.91 -47.71 21.36
C LEU A 235 18.80 -46.45 21.20
N ARG A 236 18.74 -45.52 22.16
CA ARG A 236 19.37 -44.18 22.10
C ARG A 236 19.05 -43.40 20.81
N CYS A 237 17.81 -43.49 20.34
CA CYS A 237 17.35 -42.78 19.15
C CYS A 237 16.32 -41.71 19.52
N LEU A 238 16.48 -40.52 18.94
CA LEU A 238 15.47 -39.47 18.89
C LEU A 238 14.75 -39.55 17.54
N TYR A 239 13.46 -39.83 17.57
CA TYR A 239 12.58 -39.78 16.41
C TYR A 239 11.97 -38.38 16.36
N VAL A 240 12.26 -37.61 15.32
CA VAL A 240 11.57 -36.34 15.06
C VAL A 240 10.55 -36.63 13.98
N LEU A 241 9.26 -36.63 14.36
CA LEU A 241 8.16 -36.72 13.42
C LEU A 241 7.80 -35.30 13.00
N ASN A 242 7.86 -35.08 11.69
CA ASN A 242 7.44 -33.85 11.03
C ASN A 242 5.90 -33.76 11.06
#